data_AF-A0A813E4Y1-F1
#
_entry.id   AF-A0A813E4Y1-F1
#
_cell.length_a   1.000
_cell.length_b   1.000
_cell.length_c   1.000
_cell.angle_alpha   90.00
_cell.angle_beta   90.00
_cell.angle_gamma   90.00
#
_symmetry.space_group_name_H-M   'P 1'
#
loop_
_entity.id
_entity.type
_entity.pdbx_description
1 polymer ?
#
loop_
_entity_poly.entity_id
_entity_poly.type
_entity_poly.pdbx_seq_one_letter_code
_entity_poly.pdbx_strand_id
1 'polypeptide(L)'
;MPDHSIAAAELPGEASEEVDARLAALEARQYGASASEVPGNVRHDSQELLQSARRLALEADVDRLRRELCDARADRARLLQVEASEATAAEAAAEVSNAEAARSLREAQSEADGLKAALRRKQSELDAHLEREKGETQRQRSEAQELRAARDAALHAREEMSRKHEAVVEETAELRAAVQFQAQEASKVREAVEHLCAERSELEGRHASAQRDLEQLQKLKISEQSALAELARLRQEADDLLQERQQLQQSERRVCLDSEQRLKSMEDLQGRTCEEMESIQHEAAVVQQENRRLAAKVEASQAAFQELEQQLRTAEAAELAKAKKLKEELRQGRTERETLTVELEFQERTRRESLTVDLKSVQAKLAVSEAEIAKLEKQRDELASDVGHLRNAQAQREEAETSLRAALKEAKIVNLELEQVLAEKEEALSRARLQANGLAFQERRVDY
;
A
#
# COMPACT_ATOMS: atom_id res chain seq x y z
N MET A 1 -40.68 -15.77 -37.37
CA MET A 1 -41.06 -16.96 -38.15
C MET A 1 -42.36 -17.50 -37.60
N PRO A 2 -43.49 -17.13 -38.19
CA PRO A 2 -44.52 -18.11 -38.47
C PRO A 2 -44.82 -18.19 -39.96
N ASP A 3 -45.12 -19.41 -40.37
CA ASP A 3 -45.21 -19.92 -41.72
C ASP A 3 -46.35 -19.34 -42.56
N HIS A 4 -46.05 -19.29 -43.85
CA HIS A 4 -46.99 -19.19 -44.95
C HIS A 4 -48.00 -20.35 -44.93
N SER A 5 -49.28 -20.07 -45.15
CA SER A 5 -50.12 -20.97 -45.95
C SER A 5 -51.22 -20.19 -46.65
N ILE A 6 -51.15 -20.26 -47.97
CA ILE A 6 -52.05 -19.70 -48.96
C ILE A 6 -53.07 -20.81 -49.28
N ALA A 7 -54.36 -20.51 -49.21
CA ALA A 7 -55.44 -21.25 -49.86
C ALA A 7 -56.29 -20.22 -50.61
N ALA A 8 -56.20 -20.14 -51.94
CA ALA A 8 -57.07 -20.86 -52.88
C ALA A 8 -58.54 -20.46 -52.66
N ALA A 9 -59.03 -19.40 -53.32
CA ALA A 9 -59.59 -19.43 -54.68
C ALA A 9 -60.84 -20.31 -54.76
N GLU A 10 -62.02 -19.68 -54.86
CA GLU A 10 -63.12 -20.07 -55.76
C GLU A 10 -64.27 -19.05 -55.63
N LEU A 11 -64.50 -18.33 -56.71
CA LEU A 11 -65.72 -17.59 -57.05
C LEU A 11 -66.20 -18.14 -58.42
N PRO A 12 -67.46 -17.90 -58.80
CA PRO A 12 -68.35 -18.91 -59.35
C PRO A 12 -68.41 -18.90 -60.88
N GLY A 13 -68.45 -20.08 -61.50
CA GLY A 13 -68.89 -20.28 -62.88
C GLY A 13 -70.28 -20.93 -62.86
N GLU A 14 -71.31 -20.31 -63.43
CA GLU A 14 -71.66 -20.39 -64.86
C GLU A 14 -71.92 -21.82 -65.34
N ALA A 15 -73.20 -22.14 -65.56
CA ALA A 15 -73.78 -23.02 -66.60
C ALA A 15 -75.23 -23.35 -66.14
N SER A 16 -76.32 -22.87 -66.75
CA SER A 16 -76.74 -23.06 -68.15
C SER A 16 -76.86 -24.52 -68.56
N GLU A 17 -77.71 -25.28 -67.86
CA GLU A 17 -78.32 -26.55 -68.26
C GLU A 17 -79.43 -26.74 -67.22
N GLU A 18 -80.72 -26.62 -67.52
CA GLU A 18 -81.59 -27.80 -67.70
C GLU A 18 -83.07 -27.31 -67.80
N VAL A 19 -83.40 -26.61 -68.89
CA VAL A 19 -84.80 -26.22 -69.25
C VAL A 19 -85.34 -27.05 -70.43
N ASP A 20 -84.60 -28.07 -70.88
CA ASP A 20 -84.98 -28.99 -71.96
C ASP A 20 -85.82 -30.19 -71.49
N ALA A 21 -86.95 -29.95 -70.82
CA ALA A 21 -87.83 -31.04 -70.38
C ALA A 21 -89.36 -30.83 -70.54
N ARG A 22 -89.86 -29.79 -71.23
CA ARG A 22 -91.32 -29.54 -71.31
C ARG A 22 -91.92 -29.15 -72.67
N LEU A 23 -91.24 -29.39 -73.79
CA LEU A 23 -91.74 -29.05 -75.14
C LEU A 23 -91.61 -30.22 -76.15
N ALA A 24 -92.23 -31.38 -75.86
CA ALA A 24 -92.23 -32.52 -76.80
C ALA A 24 -93.45 -33.47 -76.73
N ALA A 25 -94.66 -33.03 -76.32
CA ALA A 25 -95.79 -33.96 -76.15
C ALA A 25 -97.19 -33.49 -76.60
N LEU A 26 -97.33 -32.49 -77.49
CA LEU A 26 -98.66 -32.03 -77.95
C LEU A 26 -98.72 -31.68 -79.45
N GLU A 27 -98.25 -32.58 -80.32
CA GLU A 27 -98.52 -32.51 -81.77
C GLU A 27 -98.87 -33.90 -82.33
N ALA A 28 -100.11 -34.35 -82.13
CA ALA A 28 -100.68 -35.50 -82.83
C ALA A 28 -102.21 -35.49 -82.80
N ARG A 29 -102.86 -34.47 -83.37
CA ARG A 29 -104.29 -34.53 -83.73
C ARG A 29 -104.57 -33.69 -84.97
N GLN A 30 -105.34 -34.31 -85.88
CA GLN A 30 -106.05 -33.74 -87.03
C GLN A 30 -105.28 -33.67 -88.36
N TYR A 31 -105.43 -34.73 -89.18
CA TYR A 31 -105.90 -34.62 -90.57
C TYR A 31 -106.55 -35.95 -91.01
N GLY A 32 -107.68 -35.85 -91.71
CA GLY A 32 -108.51 -36.97 -92.23
C GLY A 32 -110.00 -36.61 -92.06
N ALA A 33 -110.64 -35.81 -92.91
CA ALA A 33 -110.92 -35.96 -94.34
C ALA A 33 -111.79 -37.19 -94.67
N SER A 34 -113.10 -36.99 -94.75
CA SER A 34 -113.96 -37.65 -95.76
C SER A 34 -115.36 -37.04 -95.79
N ALA A 35 -115.78 -36.72 -97.01
CA ALA A 35 -117.04 -36.10 -97.42
C ALA A 35 -118.23 -37.07 -97.41
N SER A 36 -119.46 -36.55 -97.29
CA SER A 36 -120.61 -37.02 -98.09
C SER A 36 -121.77 -36.01 -98.07
N GLU A 37 -122.02 -35.50 -99.27
CA GLU A 37 -123.31 -35.28 -99.97
C GLU A 37 -124.52 -34.58 -99.31
N VAL A 38 -124.95 -33.53 -100.04
CA VAL A 38 -126.15 -32.67 -99.94
C VAL A 38 -127.32 -33.35 -100.69
N PRO A 39 -128.60 -33.20 -100.28
CA PRO A 39 -129.50 -32.24 -100.96
C PRO A 39 -130.53 -31.64 -99.97
N GLY A 40 -131.21 -30.50 -100.15
CA GLY A 40 -131.37 -29.52 -101.22
C GLY A 40 -132.45 -28.52 -100.74
N ASN A 41 -132.48 -27.33 -101.34
CA ASN A 41 -133.55 -26.32 -101.28
C ASN A 41 -133.98 -25.76 -99.91
N VAL A 42 -133.53 -24.54 -99.56
CA VAL A 42 -134.34 -23.31 -99.40
C VAL A 42 -133.35 -22.14 -99.27
N ARG A 43 -133.41 -21.20 -100.23
CA ARG A 43 -132.47 -20.09 -100.43
C ARG A 43 -132.88 -18.84 -99.64
N HIS A 44 -131.85 -18.12 -99.18
CA HIS A 44 -131.72 -16.65 -98.99
C HIS A 44 -131.92 -15.94 -97.64
N ASP A 45 -132.72 -16.42 -96.68
CA ASP A 45 -132.94 -15.64 -95.43
C ASP A 45 -132.13 -16.10 -94.19
N SER A 46 -131.46 -17.25 -94.27
CA SER A 46 -130.64 -17.81 -93.18
C SER A 46 -129.16 -17.36 -93.20
N GLN A 47 -128.73 -16.70 -94.28
CA GLN A 47 -127.33 -16.30 -94.48
C GLN A 47 -126.99 -14.96 -93.79
N GLU A 48 -127.95 -14.05 -93.62
CA GLU A 48 -127.74 -12.78 -92.90
C GLU A 48 -127.71 -12.95 -91.38
N LEU A 49 -128.53 -13.85 -90.81
CA LEU A 49 -128.51 -14.14 -89.37
C LEU A 49 -127.20 -14.83 -88.93
N LEU A 50 -126.63 -15.68 -89.77
CA LEU A 50 -125.31 -16.29 -89.53
C LEU A 50 -124.16 -15.28 -89.66
N GLN A 51 -124.28 -14.27 -90.53
CA GLN A 51 -123.28 -13.19 -90.63
C GLN A 51 -123.38 -12.22 -89.44
N SER A 52 -124.60 -11.90 -88.98
CA SER A 52 -124.83 -11.08 -87.78
C SER A 52 -124.34 -11.77 -86.50
N ALA A 53 -124.65 -13.07 -86.34
CA ALA A 53 -124.17 -13.86 -85.21
C ALA A 53 -122.63 -14.03 -85.23
N ARG A 54 -122.01 -14.19 -86.41
CA ARG A 54 -120.54 -14.18 -86.54
C ARG A 54 -119.94 -12.82 -86.19
N ARG A 55 -120.59 -11.72 -86.58
CA ARG A 55 -120.11 -10.37 -86.28
C ARG A 55 -120.19 -10.07 -84.78
N LEU A 56 -121.28 -10.43 -84.11
CA LEU A 56 -121.43 -10.29 -82.65
C LEU A 56 -120.45 -11.18 -81.87
N ALA A 57 -120.21 -12.41 -82.34
CA ALA A 57 -119.20 -13.29 -81.74
C ALA A 57 -117.79 -12.69 -81.89
N LEU A 58 -117.45 -12.17 -83.07
CA LEU A 58 -116.18 -11.49 -83.30
C LEU A 58 -116.05 -10.17 -82.51
N GLU A 59 -117.12 -9.40 -82.35
CA GLU A 59 -117.13 -8.20 -81.51
C GLU A 59 -116.95 -8.55 -80.03
N ALA A 60 -117.60 -9.61 -79.54
CA ALA A 60 -117.40 -10.12 -78.19
C ALA A 60 -115.97 -10.64 -77.97
N ASP A 61 -115.38 -11.32 -78.97
CA ASP A 61 -113.99 -11.76 -78.93
C ASP A 61 -113.02 -10.58 -78.99
N VAL A 62 -113.29 -9.54 -79.79
CA VAL A 62 -112.49 -8.32 -79.83
C VAL A 62 -112.56 -7.57 -78.49
N ASP A 63 -113.72 -7.49 -77.86
CA ASP A 63 -113.87 -6.84 -76.55
C ASP A 63 -113.24 -7.67 -75.43
N ARG A 64 -113.30 -9.00 -75.52
CA ARG A 64 -112.55 -9.90 -74.64
C ARG A 64 -111.05 -9.69 -74.80
N LEU A 65 -110.53 -9.71 -76.03
CA LEU A 65 -109.12 -9.47 -76.33
C LEU A 65 -108.67 -8.07 -75.91
N ARG A 66 -109.54 -7.05 -76.01
CA ARG A 66 -109.25 -5.70 -75.52
C ARG A 66 -109.15 -5.65 -73.99
N ARG A 67 -110.03 -6.36 -73.27
CA ARG A 67 -109.92 -6.49 -71.81
C ARG A 67 -108.67 -7.24 -71.41
N GLU A 68 -108.40 -8.39 -72.04
CA GLU A 68 -107.18 -9.16 -71.83
C GLU A 68 -105.91 -8.33 -72.12
N LEU A 69 -105.93 -7.47 -73.14
CA LEU A 69 -104.82 -6.58 -73.47
C LEU A 69 -104.69 -5.39 -72.51
N CYS A 70 -105.80 -4.89 -71.95
CA CYS A 70 -105.79 -3.91 -70.87
C CYS A 70 -105.28 -4.51 -69.55
N ASP A 71 -105.72 -5.71 -69.21
CA ASP A 71 -105.27 -6.45 -68.03
C ASP A 71 -103.78 -6.79 -68.16
N ALA A 72 -103.34 -7.27 -69.34
CA ALA A 72 -101.92 -7.49 -69.62
C ALA A 72 -101.08 -6.20 -69.57
N ARG A 73 -101.63 -5.05 -69.97
CA ARG A 73 -100.96 -3.75 -69.82
C ARG A 73 -100.90 -3.30 -68.36
N ALA A 74 -101.95 -3.53 -67.59
CA ALA A 74 -101.99 -3.22 -66.16
C ALA A 74 -101.01 -4.11 -65.37
N ASP A 75 -100.95 -5.40 -65.71
CA ASP A 75 -99.99 -6.34 -65.13
C ASP A 75 -98.56 -6.01 -65.55
N ARG A 76 -98.34 -5.61 -66.81
CA ARG A 76 -97.04 -5.08 -67.25
C ARG A 76 -96.64 -3.81 -66.49
N ALA A 77 -97.57 -2.89 -66.24
CA ALA A 77 -97.30 -1.69 -65.45
C ALA A 77 -96.99 -2.03 -63.97
N ARG A 78 -97.69 -3.01 -63.39
CA ARG A 78 -97.40 -3.52 -62.04
C ARG A 78 -96.04 -4.21 -61.97
N LEU A 79 -95.69 -5.02 -62.97
CA LEU A 79 -94.36 -5.65 -63.07
C LEU A 79 -93.26 -4.60 -63.16
N LEU A 80 -93.42 -3.58 -64.02
CA LEU A 80 -92.46 -2.46 -64.08
C LEU A 80 -92.37 -1.67 -62.77
N GLN A 81 -93.47 -1.54 -62.03
CA GLN A 81 -93.47 -0.90 -60.71
C GLN A 81 -92.78 -1.76 -59.65
N VAL A 82 -92.96 -3.09 -59.69
CA VAL A 82 -92.25 -4.04 -58.84
C VAL A 82 -90.76 -4.03 -59.17
N GLU A 83 -90.38 -4.13 -60.45
CA GLU A 83 -88.99 -4.04 -60.91
C GLU A 83 -88.33 -2.72 -60.49
N ALA A 84 -89.04 -1.58 -60.59
CA ALA A 84 -88.54 -0.30 -60.11
C ALA A 84 -88.37 -0.28 -58.59
N SER A 85 -89.32 -0.84 -57.83
CA SER A 85 -89.22 -0.93 -56.37
C SER A 85 -88.11 -1.87 -55.91
N GLU A 86 -87.91 -3.00 -56.60
CA GLU A 86 -86.83 -3.96 -56.37
C GLU A 86 -85.48 -3.35 -56.73
N ALA A 87 -85.39 -2.58 -57.82
CA ALA A 87 -84.18 -1.83 -58.18
C ALA A 87 -83.83 -0.79 -57.10
N THR A 88 -84.81 -0.02 -56.60
CA THR A 88 -84.55 0.94 -55.50
C THR A 88 -84.21 0.26 -54.17
N ALA A 89 -84.81 -0.90 -53.88
CA ALA A 89 -84.49 -1.69 -52.70
C ALA A 89 -83.10 -2.32 -52.80
N ALA A 90 -82.70 -2.79 -53.99
CA ALA A 90 -81.36 -3.29 -54.26
C ALA A 90 -80.31 -2.17 -54.17
N GLU A 91 -80.62 -0.97 -54.67
CA GLU A 91 -79.74 0.20 -54.53
C GLU A 91 -79.59 0.62 -53.06
N ALA A 92 -80.68 0.69 -52.30
CA ALA A 92 -80.64 0.98 -50.86
C ALA A 92 -79.88 -0.12 -50.07
N ALA A 93 -80.07 -1.39 -50.42
CA ALA A 93 -79.32 -2.50 -49.80
C ALA A 93 -77.82 -2.43 -50.14
N ALA A 94 -77.47 -2.05 -51.37
CA ALA A 94 -76.08 -1.81 -51.77
C ALA A 94 -75.48 -0.61 -51.04
N GLU A 95 -76.23 0.47 -50.84
CA GLU A 95 -75.78 1.63 -50.04
C GLU A 95 -75.55 1.26 -48.57
N VAL A 96 -76.45 0.48 -47.95
CA VAL A 96 -76.28 -0.01 -46.58
C VAL A 96 -75.06 -0.92 -46.48
N SER A 97 -74.90 -1.87 -47.40
CA SER A 97 -73.73 -2.77 -47.45
C SER A 97 -72.42 -1.99 -47.66
N ASN A 98 -72.41 -0.98 -48.54
CA ASN A 98 -71.26 -0.10 -48.74
C ASN A 98 -70.97 0.76 -47.49
N ALA A 99 -72.00 1.23 -46.80
CA ALA A 99 -71.84 1.98 -45.56
C ALA A 99 -71.31 1.12 -44.41
N GLU A 100 -71.76 -0.14 -44.31
CA GLU A 100 -71.23 -1.13 -43.36
C GLU A 100 -69.77 -1.47 -43.70
N ALA A 101 -69.44 -1.73 -44.96
CA ALA A 101 -68.07 -1.96 -45.39
C ALA A 101 -67.16 -0.75 -45.10
N ALA A 102 -67.65 0.48 -45.30
CA ALA A 102 -66.92 1.70 -44.96
C ALA A 102 -66.74 1.87 -43.44
N ARG A 103 -67.72 1.47 -42.62
CA ARG A 103 -67.58 1.46 -41.15
C ARG A 103 -66.54 0.44 -40.71
N SER A 104 -66.63 -0.81 -41.18
CA SER A 104 -65.65 -1.85 -40.88
C SER A 104 -64.23 -1.47 -41.33
N LEU A 105 -64.10 -0.81 -42.49
CA LEU A 105 -62.80 -0.30 -42.94
C LEU A 105 -62.24 0.79 -42.01
N ARG A 106 -63.08 1.72 -41.54
CA ARG A 106 -62.66 2.76 -40.58
C ARG A 106 -62.29 2.17 -39.22
N GLU A 107 -63.06 1.22 -38.73
CA GLU A 107 -62.76 0.47 -37.50
C GLU A 107 -61.41 -0.25 -37.62
N ALA A 108 -61.21 -1.03 -38.69
CA ALA A 108 -59.94 -1.69 -38.97
C ALA A 108 -58.76 -0.69 -39.11
N GLN A 109 -58.97 0.48 -39.72
CA GLN A 109 -57.96 1.53 -39.79
C GLN A 109 -57.62 2.10 -38.41
N SER A 110 -58.63 2.38 -37.59
CA SER A 110 -58.44 2.87 -36.22
C SER A 110 -57.73 1.85 -35.33
N GLU A 111 -58.04 0.56 -35.50
CA GLU A 111 -57.35 -0.53 -34.80
C GLU A 111 -55.91 -0.66 -35.27
N ALA A 112 -55.66 -0.60 -36.58
CA ALA A 112 -54.33 -0.63 -37.15
C ALA A 112 -53.46 0.54 -36.66
N ASP A 113 -54.03 1.75 -36.59
CA ASP A 113 -53.32 2.93 -36.06
C ASP A 113 -53.13 2.85 -34.54
N GLY A 114 -54.10 2.29 -33.81
CA GLY A 114 -53.95 1.95 -32.40
C GLY A 114 -52.81 0.96 -32.14
N LEU A 115 -52.71 -0.10 -32.95
CA LEU A 115 -51.62 -1.08 -32.89
C LEU A 115 -50.27 -0.47 -33.26
N LYS A 116 -50.20 0.38 -34.30
CA LYS A 116 -48.98 1.12 -34.64
C LYS A 116 -48.54 2.03 -33.48
N ALA A 117 -49.48 2.73 -32.84
CA ALA A 117 -49.18 3.57 -31.68
C ALA A 117 -48.69 2.74 -30.49
N ALA A 118 -49.32 1.60 -30.22
CA ALA A 118 -48.88 0.67 -29.17
C ALA A 118 -47.48 0.11 -29.46
N LEU A 119 -47.19 -0.26 -30.71
CA LEU A 119 -45.87 -0.73 -31.13
C LEU A 119 -44.79 0.34 -30.94
N ARG A 120 -45.07 1.59 -31.34
CA ARG A 120 -44.14 2.72 -31.12
C ARG A 120 -43.88 2.98 -29.64
N ARG A 121 -44.92 2.90 -28.79
CA ARG A 121 -44.75 2.99 -27.32
C ARG A 121 -43.84 1.89 -26.81
N LYS A 122 -44.07 0.64 -27.22
CA LYS A 122 -43.22 -0.49 -26.81
C LYS A 122 -41.78 -0.38 -27.32
N GLN A 123 -41.57 0.12 -28.53
CA GLN A 123 -40.23 0.44 -29.04
C GLN A 123 -39.57 1.51 -28.16
N SER A 124 -40.26 2.61 -27.86
CA SER A 124 -39.70 3.65 -26.99
C SER A 124 -39.41 3.18 -25.56
N GLU A 125 -40.22 2.26 -25.02
CA GLU A 125 -39.98 1.63 -23.71
C GLU A 125 -38.74 0.73 -23.74
N LEU A 126 -38.56 -0.06 -24.81
CA LEU A 126 -37.39 -0.91 -25.01
C LEU A 126 -36.11 -0.09 -25.19
N ASP A 127 -36.15 0.96 -26.00
CA ASP A 127 -35.01 1.86 -26.19
C ASP A 127 -34.62 2.55 -24.87
N ALA A 128 -35.62 3.01 -24.10
CA ALA A 128 -35.36 3.58 -22.77
C ALA A 128 -34.79 2.56 -21.79
N HIS A 129 -35.20 1.28 -21.85
CA HIS A 129 -34.64 0.22 -21.02
C HIS A 129 -33.19 -0.08 -21.41
N LEU A 130 -32.91 -0.20 -22.71
CA LEU A 130 -31.56 -0.43 -23.24
C LEU A 130 -30.59 0.69 -22.84
N GLU A 131 -31.02 1.95 -22.91
CA GLU A 131 -30.17 3.08 -22.47
C GLU A 131 -29.94 3.09 -20.96
N ARG A 132 -30.92 2.67 -20.14
CA ARG A 132 -30.71 2.48 -18.69
C ARG A 132 -29.70 1.37 -18.42
N GLU A 133 -29.83 0.21 -19.06
CA GLU A 133 -28.89 -0.90 -18.89
C GLU A 133 -27.48 -0.53 -19.38
N LYS A 134 -27.34 0.20 -20.48
CA LYS A 134 -26.04 0.75 -20.91
C LYS A 134 -25.45 1.68 -19.87
N GLY A 135 -26.26 2.58 -19.31
CA GLY A 135 -25.83 3.47 -18.24
C GLY A 135 -25.38 2.72 -16.98
N GLU A 136 -26.13 1.71 -16.56
CA GLU A 136 -25.80 0.87 -15.40
C GLU A 136 -24.53 0.03 -15.63
N THR A 137 -24.39 -0.61 -16.79
CA THR A 137 -23.19 -1.37 -17.14
C THR A 137 -21.95 -0.46 -17.25
N GLN A 138 -22.10 0.78 -17.70
CA GLN A 138 -21.03 1.75 -17.71
C GLN A 138 -20.64 2.19 -16.29
N ARG A 139 -21.62 2.45 -15.41
CA ARG A 139 -21.37 2.75 -13.99
C ARG A 139 -20.67 1.58 -13.28
N GLN A 140 -21.13 0.35 -13.49
CA GLN A 140 -20.49 -0.84 -12.93
C GLN A 140 -19.05 -1.01 -13.44
N ARG A 141 -18.78 -0.66 -14.71
CA ARG A 141 -17.42 -0.68 -15.26
C ARG A 141 -16.53 0.39 -14.61
N SER A 142 -17.02 1.62 -14.41
CA SER A 142 -16.24 2.66 -13.73
C SER A 142 -16.00 2.31 -12.26
N GLU A 143 -17.02 1.83 -11.54
CA GLU A 143 -16.89 1.38 -10.15
C GLU A 143 -15.89 0.21 -10.04
N ALA A 144 -15.95 -0.77 -10.94
CA ALA A 144 -14.98 -1.86 -10.97
C ALA A 144 -13.55 -1.40 -11.27
N GLN A 145 -13.38 -0.36 -12.10
CA GLN A 145 -12.07 0.25 -12.37
C GLN A 145 -11.54 0.99 -11.13
N GLU A 146 -12.38 1.77 -10.45
CA GLU A 146 -12.03 2.46 -9.21
C GLU A 146 -11.65 1.48 -8.10
N LEU A 147 -12.43 0.40 -7.93
CA LEU A 147 -12.11 -0.65 -6.95
C LEU A 147 -10.79 -1.37 -7.26
N ARG A 148 -10.47 -1.59 -8.54
CA ARG A 148 -9.17 -2.14 -8.95
C ARG A 148 -8.03 -1.18 -8.62
N ALA A 149 -8.17 0.10 -8.97
CA ALA A 149 -7.18 1.12 -8.65
C ALA A 149 -6.96 1.25 -7.13
N ALA A 150 -8.04 1.25 -6.34
CA ALA A 150 -7.97 1.30 -4.89
C ALA A 150 -7.29 0.05 -4.30
N ARG A 151 -7.58 -1.14 -4.84
CA ARG A 151 -6.92 -2.38 -4.43
C ARG A 151 -5.42 -2.35 -4.73
N ASP A 152 -5.03 -1.90 -5.91
CA ASP A 152 -3.62 -1.87 -6.32
C ASP A 152 -2.85 -0.81 -5.50
N ALA A 153 -3.47 0.34 -5.21
CA ALA A 153 -2.91 1.32 -4.27
C ALA A 153 -2.74 0.75 -2.85
N ALA A 154 -3.70 -0.03 -2.35
CA ALA A 154 -3.61 -0.68 -1.06
C ALA A 154 -2.52 -1.77 -1.01
N LEU A 155 -2.30 -2.50 -2.11
CA LEU A 155 -1.20 -3.46 -2.24
C LEU A 155 0.16 -2.74 -2.17
N HIS A 156 0.33 -1.64 -2.91
CA HIS A 156 1.56 -0.85 -2.84
C HIS A 156 1.80 -0.26 -1.45
N ALA A 157 0.77 0.27 -0.79
CA ALA A 157 0.89 0.76 0.59
C ALA A 157 1.30 -0.36 1.56
N ARG A 158 0.77 -1.57 1.39
CA ARG A 158 1.15 -2.75 2.17
C ARG A 158 2.61 -3.16 1.92
N GLU A 159 3.05 -3.17 0.67
CA GLU A 159 4.44 -3.47 0.31
C GLU A 159 5.42 -2.44 0.89
N GLU A 160 5.07 -1.15 0.83
CA GLU A 160 5.87 -0.09 1.42
C GLU A 160 5.98 -0.25 2.95
N MET A 161 4.87 -0.57 3.63
CA MET A 161 4.88 -0.85 5.06
C MET A 161 5.69 -2.12 5.40
N SER A 162 5.66 -3.15 4.55
CA SER A 162 6.50 -4.34 4.72
C SER A 162 7.99 -4.00 4.64
N ARG A 163 8.40 -3.20 3.64
CA ARG A 163 9.79 -2.74 3.51
C ARG A 163 10.23 -1.91 4.71
N LYS A 164 9.37 -1.01 5.20
CA LYS A 164 9.65 -0.24 6.43
C LYS A 164 9.79 -1.15 7.66
N HIS A 165 8.95 -2.18 7.77
CA HIS A 165 9.05 -3.15 8.85
C HIS A 165 10.35 -3.96 8.79
N GLU A 166 10.74 -4.43 7.60
CA GLU A 166 12.01 -5.13 7.38
C GLU A 166 13.21 -4.26 7.77
N ALA A 167 13.24 -2.99 7.36
CA ALA A 167 14.30 -2.05 7.74
C ALA A 167 14.38 -1.85 9.27
N VAL A 168 13.25 -1.75 9.98
CA VAL A 168 13.22 -1.67 11.44
C VAL A 168 13.70 -2.97 12.08
N VAL A 169 13.37 -4.13 11.51
CA VAL A 169 13.86 -5.42 12.00
C VAL A 169 15.38 -5.50 11.87
N GLU A 170 15.94 -5.06 10.75
CA GLU A 170 17.40 -4.98 10.55
C GLU A 170 18.05 -4.01 11.55
N GLU A 171 17.55 -2.79 11.69
CA GLU A 171 18.06 -1.80 12.65
C GLU A 171 18.02 -2.33 14.10
N THR A 172 16.92 -2.98 14.49
CA THR A 172 16.82 -3.57 15.84
C THR A 172 17.72 -4.79 16.02
N ALA A 173 18.12 -5.48 14.95
CA ALA A 173 19.10 -6.56 15.01
C ALA A 173 20.52 -6.01 15.18
N GLU A 174 20.88 -4.94 14.46
CA GLU A 174 22.15 -4.22 14.62
C GLU A 174 22.31 -3.64 16.03
N LEU A 175 21.26 -3.00 16.55
CA LEU A 175 21.26 -2.48 17.93
C LEU A 175 21.42 -3.60 18.96
N ARG A 176 20.77 -4.76 18.75
CA ARG A 176 20.95 -5.93 19.63
C ARG A 176 22.38 -6.46 19.59
N ALA A 177 23.01 -6.53 18.41
CA ALA A 177 24.41 -6.94 18.27
C ALA A 177 25.36 -5.95 18.97
N ALA A 178 25.13 -4.64 18.82
CA ALA A 178 25.91 -3.60 19.50
C ALA A 178 25.80 -3.69 21.02
N VAL A 179 24.60 -3.91 21.57
CA VAL A 179 24.39 -4.10 23.02
C VAL A 179 25.09 -5.36 23.53
N GLN A 180 25.06 -6.47 22.77
CA GLN A 180 25.78 -7.69 23.13
C GLN A 180 27.29 -7.47 23.14
N PHE A 181 27.83 -6.77 22.14
CA PHE A 181 29.25 -6.42 22.08
C PHE A 181 29.66 -5.55 23.28
N GLN A 182 28.89 -4.51 23.60
CA GLN A 182 29.14 -3.68 24.79
C GLN A 182 29.07 -4.47 26.10
N ALA A 183 28.15 -5.43 26.21
CA ALA A 183 28.08 -6.32 27.37
C ALA A 183 29.34 -7.18 27.50
N GLN A 184 29.89 -7.68 26.39
CA GLN A 184 31.15 -8.42 26.37
C GLN A 184 32.35 -7.54 26.76
N GLU A 185 32.44 -6.32 26.22
CA GLU A 185 33.50 -5.37 26.60
C GLU A 185 33.40 -4.99 28.08
N ALA A 186 32.19 -4.72 28.58
CA ALA A 186 31.96 -4.45 30.00
C ALA A 186 32.37 -5.64 30.88
N SER A 187 32.15 -6.88 30.44
CA SER A 187 32.63 -8.09 31.15
C SER A 187 34.15 -8.12 31.23
N LYS A 188 34.85 -7.91 30.11
CA LYS A 188 36.32 -7.87 30.06
C LYS A 188 36.89 -6.77 30.96
N VAL A 189 36.27 -5.59 30.98
CA VAL A 189 36.69 -4.49 31.86
C VAL A 189 36.48 -4.86 33.34
N ARG A 190 35.38 -5.53 33.69
CA ARG A 190 35.15 -6.00 35.07
C ARG A 190 36.22 -6.99 35.51
N GLU A 191 36.53 -7.99 34.68
CA GLU A 191 37.59 -8.97 34.96
C GLU A 191 38.96 -8.30 35.13
N ALA A 192 39.29 -7.32 34.28
CA ALA A 192 40.52 -6.55 34.41
C ALA A 192 40.58 -5.73 35.72
N VAL A 193 39.47 -5.14 36.13
CA VAL A 193 39.37 -4.40 37.40
C VAL A 193 39.52 -5.35 38.59
N GLU A 194 38.90 -6.53 38.55
CA GLU A 194 39.06 -7.55 39.60
C GLU A 194 40.52 -8.00 39.73
N HIS A 195 41.21 -8.24 38.60
CA HIS A 195 42.63 -8.56 38.59
C HIS A 195 43.50 -7.45 39.20
N LEU A 196 43.29 -6.20 38.80
CA LEU A 196 44.02 -5.06 39.35
C LEU A 196 43.77 -4.86 40.86
N CYS A 197 42.53 -5.13 41.32
CA CYS A 197 42.21 -5.12 42.75
C CYS A 197 42.96 -6.22 43.52
N ALA A 198 43.07 -7.43 42.95
CA ALA A 198 43.87 -8.51 43.50
C ALA A 198 45.37 -8.14 43.56
N GLU A 199 45.95 -7.67 42.46
CA GLU A 199 47.35 -7.23 42.42
C GLU A 199 47.64 -6.11 43.43
N ARG A 200 46.74 -5.14 43.54
CA ARG A 200 46.86 -4.07 44.53
C ARG A 200 46.85 -4.63 45.96
N SER A 201 45.96 -5.57 46.25
CA SER A 201 45.88 -6.20 47.58
C SER A 201 47.17 -6.97 47.90
N GLU A 202 47.78 -7.65 46.92
CA GLU A 202 49.09 -8.28 47.09
C GLU A 202 50.20 -7.27 47.36
N LEU A 203 50.23 -6.16 46.61
CA LEU A 203 51.21 -5.10 46.79
C LEU A 203 51.08 -4.42 48.15
N GLU A 204 49.85 -4.17 48.61
CA GLU A 204 49.58 -3.65 49.96
C GLU A 204 50.08 -4.62 51.04
N GLY A 205 49.88 -5.94 50.85
CA GLY A 205 50.44 -6.97 51.72
C GLY A 205 51.98 -6.98 51.75
N ARG A 206 52.64 -6.85 50.59
CA ARG A 206 54.10 -6.75 50.49
C ARG A 206 54.63 -5.47 51.15
N HIS A 207 53.95 -4.34 50.96
CA HIS A 207 54.30 -3.08 51.60
C HIS A 207 54.20 -3.17 53.13
N ALA A 208 53.11 -3.76 53.65
CA ALA A 208 52.95 -3.98 55.08
C ALA A 208 54.04 -4.90 55.66
N SER A 209 54.47 -5.94 54.93
CA SER A 209 55.61 -6.78 55.32
C SER A 209 56.91 -5.97 55.38
N ALA A 210 57.21 -5.22 54.32
CA ALA A 210 58.41 -4.39 54.24
C ALA A 210 58.47 -3.32 55.34
N GLN A 211 57.31 -2.76 55.73
CA GLN A 211 57.23 -1.84 56.86
C GLN A 211 57.60 -2.51 58.19
N ARG A 212 57.13 -3.74 58.44
CA ARG A 212 57.51 -4.50 59.64
C ARG A 212 59.00 -4.82 59.63
N ASP A 213 59.56 -5.19 58.49
CA ASP A 213 61.00 -5.48 58.36
C ASP A 213 61.83 -4.22 58.63
N LEU A 214 61.40 -3.05 58.13
CA LEU A 214 62.03 -1.77 58.42
C LEU A 214 61.97 -1.42 59.91
N GLU A 215 60.83 -1.61 60.57
CA GLU A 215 60.69 -1.42 62.02
C GLU A 215 61.61 -2.36 62.81
N GLN A 216 61.74 -3.62 62.38
CA GLN A 216 62.67 -4.57 62.99
C GLN A 216 64.12 -4.13 62.81
N LEU A 217 64.52 -3.69 61.62
CA LEU A 217 65.86 -3.14 61.36
C LEU A 217 66.14 -1.89 62.21
N GLN A 218 65.14 -1.02 62.41
CA GLN A 218 65.29 0.14 63.29
C GLN A 218 65.50 -0.28 64.75
N LYS A 219 64.76 -1.28 65.25
CA LYS A 219 64.97 -1.84 66.60
C LYS A 219 66.38 -2.44 66.74
N LEU A 220 66.83 -3.19 65.75
CA LEU A 220 68.18 -3.76 65.73
C LEU A 220 69.24 -2.65 65.74
N LYS A 221 69.08 -1.60 64.93
CA LYS A 221 69.99 -0.45 64.91
C LYS A 221 70.07 0.26 66.26
N ILE A 222 68.95 0.44 66.96
CA ILE A 222 68.95 1.02 68.32
C ILE A 222 69.68 0.09 69.30
N SER A 223 69.44 -1.22 69.20
CA SER A 223 70.11 -2.20 70.06
C SER A 223 71.63 -2.24 69.82
N GLU A 224 72.07 -2.11 68.56
CA GLU A 224 73.47 -2.02 68.19
C GLU A 224 74.11 -0.74 68.74
N GLN A 225 73.44 0.41 68.61
CA GLN A 225 73.91 1.67 69.18
C GLN A 225 74.03 1.60 70.72
N SER A 226 73.09 0.95 71.40
CA SER A 226 73.15 0.71 72.84
C SER A 226 74.35 -0.18 73.21
N ALA A 227 74.55 -1.28 72.47
CA ALA A 227 75.69 -2.18 72.69
C ALA A 227 77.04 -1.49 72.44
N LEU A 228 77.12 -0.63 71.41
CA LEU A 228 78.31 0.19 71.15
C LEU A 228 78.57 1.20 72.28
N ALA A 229 77.52 1.81 72.84
CA ALA A 229 77.65 2.72 73.98
C ALA A 229 78.11 1.99 75.26
N GLU A 230 77.58 0.79 75.51
CA GLU A 230 78.05 -0.07 76.62
C GLU A 230 79.51 -0.50 76.42
N LEU A 231 79.90 -0.92 75.21
CA LEU A 231 81.29 -1.23 74.91
C LEU A 231 82.22 -0.02 75.08
N ALA A 232 81.76 1.19 74.71
CA ALA A 232 82.52 2.41 74.94
C ALA A 232 82.68 2.72 76.44
N ARG A 233 81.63 2.54 77.24
CA ARG A 233 81.71 2.64 78.71
C ARG A 233 82.68 1.64 79.30
N LEU A 234 82.58 0.36 78.93
CA LEU A 234 83.47 -0.69 79.41
C LEU A 234 84.93 -0.44 79.00
N ARG A 235 85.17 0.13 77.82
CA ARG A 235 86.52 0.57 77.41
C ARG A 235 87.02 1.70 78.29
N GLN A 236 86.19 2.70 78.58
CA GLN A 236 86.57 3.81 79.43
C GLN A 236 86.85 3.36 80.87
N GLU A 237 86.01 2.48 81.43
CA GLU A 237 86.28 1.85 82.74
C GLU A 237 87.59 1.06 82.73
N ALA A 238 87.89 0.33 81.66
CA ALA A 238 89.16 -0.38 81.53
C ALA A 238 90.35 0.58 81.45
N ASP A 239 90.22 1.71 80.74
CA ASP A 239 91.25 2.75 80.67
C ASP A 239 91.45 3.47 82.02
N ASP A 240 90.37 3.76 82.75
CA ASP A 240 90.40 4.35 84.10
C ASP A 240 91.06 3.39 85.09
N LEU A 241 90.71 2.10 85.06
CA LEU A 241 91.36 1.06 85.88
C LEU A 241 92.85 0.88 85.50
N LEU A 242 93.20 1.00 84.22
CA LEU A 242 94.60 1.01 83.78
C LEU A 242 95.35 2.23 84.32
N GLN A 243 94.72 3.42 84.31
CA GLN A 243 95.30 4.62 84.91
C GLN A 243 95.43 4.49 86.43
N GLU A 244 94.42 3.98 87.12
CA GLU A 244 94.45 3.73 88.56
C GLU A 244 95.56 2.73 88.90
N ARG A 245 95.68 1.64 88.14
CA ARG A 245 96.79 0.70 88.27
C ARG A 245 98.14 1.37 88.02
N GLN A 246 98.26 2.26 87.04
CA GLN A 246 99.49 3.02 86.81
C GLN A 246 99.79 4.01 87.96
N GLN A 247 98.77 4.66 88.52
CA GLN A 247 98.91 5.56 89.68
C GLN A 247 99.29 4.77 90.93
N LEU A 248 98.70 3.60 91.15
CA LEU A 248 99.09 2.67 92.20
C LEU A 248 100.52 2.18 92.00
N GLN A 249 100.92 1.83 90.78
CA GLN A 249 102.32 1.50 90.51
C GLN A 249 103.26 2.70 90.75
N GLN A 250 102.83 3.93 90.47
CA GLN A 250 103.62 5.12 90.78
C GLN A 250 103.66 5.44 92.28
N SER A 251 102.57 5.21 93.00
CA SER A 251 102.50 5.38 94.46
C SER A 251 103.28 4.28 95.17
N GLU A 252 103.21 3.04 94.70
CA GLU A 252 104.09 1.94 95.08
C GLU A 252 105.55 2.29 94.81
N ARG A 253 105.89 2.80 93.62
CA ARG A 253 107.26 3.29 93.35
C ARG A 253 107.68 4.43 94.26
N ARG A 254 106.76 5.33 94.64
CA ARG A 254 107.04 6.41 95.61
C ARG A 254 107.16 5.88 97.03
N VAL A 255 106.37 4.91 97.44
CA VAL A 255 106.49 4.21 98.72
C VAL A 255 107.76 3.37 98.74
N CYS A 256 108.16 2.76 97.62
CA CYS A 256 109.44 2.12 97.42
C CYS A 256 110.57 3.14 97.55
N LEU A 257 110.48 4.31 96.90
CA LEU A 257 111.47 5.39 97.02
C LEU A 257 111.51 6.04 98.42
N ASP A 258 110.38 6.18 99.11
CA ASP A 258 110.28 6.64 100.50
C ASP A 258 110.80 5.55 101.47
N SER A 259 110.57 4.27 101.15
CA SER A 259 111.14 3.14 101.88
C SER A 259 112.64 3.00 101.59
N GLU A 260 113.13 3.32 100.39
CA GLU A 260 114.54 3.39 100.01
C GLU A 260 115.24 4.62 100.63
N GLN A 261 114.53 5.74 100.82
CA GLN A 261 115.03 6.90 101.59
C GLN A 261 115.03 6.64 103.10
N ARG A 262 114.12 5.79 103.62
CA ARG A 262 114.16 5.29 105.01
C ARG A 262 115.17 4.15 105.22
N LEU A 263 115.45 3.34 104.19
CA LEU A 263 116.45 2.26 104.20
C LEU A 263 117.87 2.80 104.01
N LYS A 264 118.06 3.92 103.29
CA LYS A 264 119.34 4.67 103.25
C LYS A 264 119.76 5.32 104.58
N SER A 265 118.92 5.33 105.62
CA SER A 265 119.32 5.66 106.99
C SER A 265 119.33 4.45 107.95
N MET A 266 119.21 3.23 107.43
CA MET A 266 119.14 1.97 108.20
C MET A 266 119.87 0.81 107.50
N GLU A 267 120.89 1.09 106.69
CA GLU A 267 121.73 0.06 106.07
C GLU A 267 123.23 0.33 106.28
N ASP A 268 123.59 0.68 107.52
CA ASP A 268 124.73 0.04 108.20
C ASP A 268 124.14 -1.00 109.16
N LEU A 269 123.72 -2.15 108.62
CA LEU A 269 123.72 -3.48 109.26
C LEU A 269 122.98 -4.49 108.39
N GLN A 270 123.78 -5.37 107.77
CA GLN A 270 123.46 -6.75 107.42
C GLN A 270 122.47 -6.99 106.28
N GLY A 271 123.05 -7.26 105.11
CA GLY A 271 122.40 -7.99 104.04
C GLY A 271 122.04 -9.43 104.43
N ARG A 272 120.84 -9.83 103.99
CA ARG A 272 120.48 -11.21 103.66
C ARG A 272 119.64 -11.18 102.40
N THR A 273 120.25 -11.55 101.29
CA THR A 273 119.55 -12.04 100.10
C THR A 273 119.12 -13.48 100.34
N CYS A 274 117.86 -13.79 100.04
CA CYS A 274 117.42 -14.78 99.05
C CYS A 274 116.02 -15.29 99.42
N GLU A 275 115.00 -14.79 98.73
CA GLU A 275 113.88 -15.56 98.15
C GLU A 275 112.86 -14.62 97.47
N GLU A 276 113.31 -13.84 96.48
CA GLU A 276 112.47 -13.12 95.50
C GLU A 276 112.56 -13.76 94.10
N MET A 277 112.51 -15.09 94.03
CA MET A 277 112.56 -15.84 92.76
C MET A 277 111.28 -16.59 92.39
N GLU A 278 110.21 -16.52 93.18
CA GLU A 278 108.94 -17.20 92.84
C GLU A 278 107.83 -16.26 92.32
N SER A 279 107.96 -14.94 92.50
CA SER A 279 106.93 -13.98 92.08
C SER A 279 107.01 -13.65 90.56
N ILE A 280 108.22 -13.63 89.99
CA ILE A 280 108.43 -13.24 88.59
C ILE A 280 107.99 -14.35 87.59
N GLN A 281 107.88 -15.61 88.04
CA GLN A 281 107.36 -16.69 87.19
C GLN A 281 105.82 -16.74 87.14
N HIS A 282 105.11 -16.19 88.13
CA HIS A 282 103.65 -16.17 88.11
C HIS A 282 103.08 -14.99 87.32
N GLU A 283 103.72 -13.82 87.38
CA GLU A 283 103.30 -12.65 86.56
C GLU A 283 103.57 -12.85 85.06
N ALA A 284 104.63 -13.57 84.68
CA ALA A 284 104.89 -13.91 83.28
C ALA A 284 103.82 -14.87 82.70
N ALA A 285 103.25 -15.76 83.53
CA ALA A 285 102.18 -16.68 83.12
C ALA A 285 100.83 -15.97 82.92
N VAL A 286 100.50 -15.00 83.79
CA VAL A 286 99.26 -14.20 83.68
C VAL A 286 99.29 -13.30 82.44
N VAL A 287 100.42 -12.66 82.15
CA VAL A 287 100.57 -11.82 80.95
C VAL A 287 100.54 -12.65 79.66
N GLN A 288 101.09 -13.87 79.66
CA GLN A 288 100.95 -14.78 78.52
C GLN A 288 99.51 -15.27 78.33
N GLN A 289 98.75 -15.47 79.40
CA GLN A 289 97.35 -15.87 79.33
C GLN A 289 96.45 -14.74 78.81
N GLU A 290 96.68 -13.50 79.24
CA GLU A 290 95.96 -12.33 78.73
C GLU A 290 96.30 -12.04 77.26
N ASN A 291 97.56 -12.18 76.86
CA ASN A 291 97.92 -12.06 75.45
C ASN A 291 97.28 -13.14 74.57
N ARG A 292 97.15 -14.38 75.06
CA ARG A 292 96.38 -15.42 74.34
C ARG A 292 94.88 -15.09 74.28
N ARG A 293 94.32 -14.52 75.34
CA ARG A 293 92.90 -14.09 75.37
C ARG A 293 92.63 -12.93 74.42
N LEU A 294 93.55 -11.96 74.33
CA LEU A 294 93.44 -10.84 73.40
C LEU A 294 93.66 -11.30 71.95
N ALA A 295 94.63 -12.18 71.70
CA ALA A 295 94.82 -12.79 70.38
C ALA A 295 93.55 -13.53 69.93
N ALA A 296 92.94 -14.35 70.80
CA ALA A 296 91.69 -15.04 70.51
C ALA A 296 90.51 -14.08 70.26
N LYS A 297 90.44 -12.93 70.95
CA LYS A 297 89.41 -11.90 70.69
C LYS A 297 89.63 -11.20 69.36
N VAL A 298 90.89 -10.94 68.98
CA VAL A 298 91.23 -10.35 67.67
C VAL A 298 90.88 -11.34 66.56
N GLU A 299 91.24 -12.61 66.70
CA GLU A 299 90.87 -13.67 65.74
C GLU A 299 89.35 -13.82 65.62
N ALA A 300 88.61 -13.81 66.75
CA ALA A 300 87.15 -13.84 66.73
C ALA A 300 86.54 -12.61 66.04
N SER A 301 87.11 -11.42 66.26
CA SER A 301 86.65 -10.19 65.59
C SER A 301 86.95 -10.18 64.10
N GLN A 302 88.10 -10.75 63.70
CA GLN A 302 88.47 -10.90 62.28
C GLN A 302 87.57 -11.93 61.59
N ALA A 303 87.24 -13.04 62.26
CA ALA A 303 86.29 -14.02 61.76
C ALA A 303 84.89 -13.42 61.57
N ALA A 304 84.39 -12.66 62.56
CA ALA A 304 83.11 -11.97 62.46
C ALA A 304 83.08 -10.91 61.33
N PHE A 305 84.21 -10.21 61.12
CA PHE A 305 84.32 -9.25 60.02
C PHE A 305 84.30 -9.94 58.64
N GLN A 306 84.99 -11.07 58.50
CA GLN A 306 84.96 -11.88 57.26
C GLN A 306 83.57 -12.45 56.98
N GLU A 307 82.84 -12.85 58.03
CA GLU A 307 81.47 -13.34 57.89
C GLU A 307 80.52 -12.22 57.44
N LEU A 308 80.63 -11.02 58.01
CA LEU A 308 79.87 -9.84 57.57
C LEU A 308 80.22 -9.42 56.13
N GLU A 309 81.49 -9.48 55.73
CA GLU A 309 81.88 -9.22 54.33
C GLU A 309 81.28 -10.26 53.37
N GLN A 310 81.22 -11.53 53.76
CA GLN A 310 80.54 -12.56 52.96
C GLN A 310 79.03 -12.32 52.89
N GLN A 311 78.39 -11.93 53.98
CA GLN A 311 76.96 -11.59 54.01
C GLN A 311 76.68 -10.36 53.12
N LEU A 312 77.52 -9.34 53.15
CA LEU A 312 77.39 -8.17 52.29
C LEU A 312 77.52 -8.55 50.81
N ARG A 313 78.53 -9.34 50.45
CA ARG A 313 78.73 -9.78 49.05
C ARG A 313 77.57 -10.64 48.54
N THR A 314 76.99 -11.49 49.38
CA THR A 314 75.83 -12.30 48.99
C THR A 314 74.56 -11.45 48.86
N ALA A 315 74.35 -10.46 49.73
CA ALA A 315 73.26 -9.50 49.62
C ALA A 315 73.38 -8.61 48.37
N GLU A 316 74.58 -8.09 48.07
CA GLU A 316 74.86 -7.32 46.85
C GLU A 316 74.63 -8.16 45.58
N ALA A 317 75.05 -9.42 45.57
CA ALA A 317 74.80 -10.33 44.46
C ALA A 317 73.30 -10.61 44.27
N ALA A 318 72.54 -10.76 45.36
CA ALA A 318 71.09 -10.97 45.31
C ALA A 318 70.35 -9.73 44.77
N GLU A 319 70.71 -8.53 45.21
CA GLU A 319 70.14 -7.28 44.70
C GLU A 319 70.51 -7.04 43.23
N LEU A 320 71.74 -7.36 42.82
CA LEU A 320 72.13 -7.29 41.41
C LEU A 320 71.31 -8.27 40.54
N ALA A 321 71.02 -9.47 41.06
CA ALA A 321 70.17 -10.45 40.37
C ALA A 321 68.72 -9.95 40.23
N LYS A 322 68.15 -9.36 41.29
CA LYS A 322 66.82 -8.72 41.23
C LYS A 322 66.78 -7.57 40.22
N ALA A 323 67.80 -6.71 40.21
CA ALA A 323 67.89 -5.59 39.28
C ALA A 323 67.99 -6.07 37.82
N LYS A 324 68.73 -7.16 37.56
CA LYS A 324 68.78 -7.77 36.22
C LYS A 324 67.42 -8.33 35.80
N LYS A 325 66.72 -9.03 36.69
CA LYS A 325 65.39 -9.58 36.43
C LYS A 325 64.37 -8.48 36.12
N LEU A 326 64.31 -7.43 36.92
CA LEU A 326 63.43 -6.27 36.69
C LEU A 326 63.74 -5.57 35.36
N LYS A 327 65.02 -5.48 34.97
CA LYS A 327 65.42 -4.89 33.69
C LYS A 327 64.94 -5.72 32.50
N GLU A 328 64.91 -7.04 32.65
CA GLU A 328 64.44 -7.97 31.62
C GLU A 328 62.91 -7.94 31.50
N GLU A 329 62.19 -7.93 32.62
CA GLU A 329 60.73 -7.73 32.68
C GLU A 329 60.33 -6.38 32.07
N LEU A 330 61.05 -5.30 32.37
CA LEU A 330 60.83 -3.99 31.72
C LEU A 330 61.09 -4.03 30.21
N ARG A 331 62.03 -4.86 29.76
CA ARG A 331 62.32 -5.03 28.33
C ARG A 331 61.18 -5.78 27.64
N GLN A 332 60.69 -6.85 28.26
CA GLN A 332 59.55 -7.64 27.79
C GLN A 332 58.28 -6.79 27.74
N GLY A 333 57.97 -6.05 28.82
CA GLY A 333 56.81 -5.16 28.84
C GLY A 333 56.90 -4.01 27.81
N ARG A 334 58.10 -3.56 27.43
CA ARG A 334 58.27 -2.62 26.31
C ARG A 334 57.96 -3.26 24.98
N THR A 335 58.49 -4.46 24.71
CA THR A 335 58.21 -5.17 23.45
C THR A 335 56.73 -5.51 23.32
N GLU A 336 56.07 -5.92 24.41
CA GLU A 336 54.63 -6.20 24.42
C GLU A 336 53.78 -4.94 24.16
N ARG A 337 54.16 -3.80 24.75
CA ARG A 337 53.51 -2.52 24.45
C ARG A 337 53.72 -2.11 23.00
N GLU A 338 54.91 -2.29 22.46
CA GLU A 338 55.21 -2.00 21.04
C GLU A 338 54.36 -2.88 20.11
N THR A 339 54.25 -4.19 20.38
CA THR A 339 53.39 -5.09 19.58
C THR A 339 51.92 -4.72 19.68
N LEU A 340 51.41 -4.42 20.87
CA LEU A 340 50.02 -3.98 21.06
C LEU A 340 49.73 -2.66 20.36
N THR A 341 50.71 -1.73 20.35
CA THR A 341 50.56 -0.45 19.64
C THR A 341 50.45 -0.68 18.14
N VAL A 342 51.28 -1.56 17.57
CA VAL A 342 51.23 -1.91 16.15
C VAL A 342 49.91 -2.60 15.79
N GLU A 343 49.42 -3.51 16.63
CA GLU A 343 48.12 -4.17 16.43
C GLU A 343 46.96 -3.18 16.47
N LEU A 344 46.94 -2.25 17.44
CA LEU A 344 45.94 -1.20 17.52
C LEU A 344 45.98 -0.27 16.30
N GLU A 345 47.17 0.13 15.85
CA GLU A 345 47.30 0.93 14.63
C GLU A 345 46.80 0.18 13.39
N PHE A 346 47.06 -1.12 13.30
CA PHE A 346 46.57 -1.95 12.20
C PHE A 346 45.05 -2.09 12.22
N GLN A 347 44.45 -2.32 13.40
CA GLN A 347 43.00 -2.36 13.57
C GLN A 347 42.34 -1.02 13.21
N GLU A 348 42.92 0.09 13.67
CA GLU A 348 42.44 1.44 13.35
C GLU A 348 42.54 1.75 11.84
N ARG A 349 43.62 1.32 11.17
CA ARG A 349 43.73 1.44 9.70
C ARG A 349 42.65 0.63 9.00
N THR A 350 42.46 -0.63 9.39
CA THR A 350 41.44 -1.51 8.82
C THR A 350 40.04 -0.93 9.02
N ARG A 351 39.75 -0.39 10.21
CA ARG A 351 38.48 0.27 10.53
C ARG A 351 38.26 1.52 9.69
N ARG A 352 39.29 2.35 9.51
CA ARG A 352 39.22 3.54 8.64
C ARG A 352 39.00 3.18 7.18
N GLU A 353 39.62 2.12 6.69
CA GLU A 353 39.42 1.63 5.33
C GLU A 353 37.99 1.12 5.13
N SER A 354 37.46 0.33 6.08
CA SER A 354 36.06 -0.10 6.07
C SER A 354 35.10 1.09 6.05
N LEU A 355 35.27 2.05 6.96
CA LEU A 355 34.44 3.25 7.02
C LEU A 355 34.54 4.09 5.73
N THR A 356 35.68 4.10 5.07
CA THR A 356 35.86 4.80 3.79
C THR A 356 35.08 4.12 2.67
N VAL A 357 35.04 2.78 2.65
CA VAL A 357 34.23 2.00 1.69
C VAL A 357 32.74 2.24 1.95
N ASP A 358 32.30 2.20 3.21
CA ASP A 358 30.90 2.43 3.58
C ASP A 358 30.46 3.86 3.22
N LEU A 359 31.32 4.85 3.49
CA LEU A 359 31.05 6.25 3.13
C LEU A 359 30.92 6.44 1.62
N LYS A 360 31.76 5.79 0.81
CA LYS A 360 31.63 5.79 -0.67
C LYS A 360 30.35 5.12 -1.13
N SER A 361 29.94 4.03 -0.49
CA SER A 361 28.68 3.33 -0.78
C SER A 361 27.48 4.22 -0.47
N VAL A 362 27.48 4.90 0.68
CA VAL A 362 26.41 5.85 1.07
C VAL A 362 26.37 7.04 0.10
N GLN A 363 27.51 7.60 -0.29
CA GLN A 363 27.58 8.67 -1.29
C GLN A 363 27.02 8.23 -2.65
N ALA A 364 27.30 6.99 -3.08
CA ALA A 364 26.75 6.46 -4.32
C ALA A 364 25.22 6.30 -4.24
N LYS A 365 24.70 5.78 -3.12
CA LYS A 365 23.24 5.68 -2.89
C LYS A 365 22.57 7.05 -2.87
N LEU A 366 23.21 8.04 -2.23
CA LEU A 366 22.72 9.42 -2.21
C LEU A 366 22.62 9.99 -3.63
N ALA A 367 23.68 9.87 -4.44
CA ALA A 367 23.67 10.33 -5.82
C ALA A 367 22.56 9.69 -6.68
N VAL A 368 22.27 8.39 -6.46
CA VAL A 368 21.16 7.71 -7.13
C VAL A 368 19.82 8.31 -6.71
N SER A 369 19.60 8.52 -5.41
CA SER A 369 18.36 9.12 -4.90
C SER A 369 18.16 10.56 -5.40
N GLU A 370 19.22 11.37 -5.47
CA GLU A 370 19.16 12.73 -6.02
C GLU A 370 18.77 12.71 -7.51
N ALA A 371 19.29 11.76 -8.28
CA ALA A 371 18.92 11.59 -9.68
C ALA A 371 17.46 11.13 -9.86
N GLU A 372 16.94 10.31 -8.95
CA GLU A 372 15.53 9.90 -8.94
C GLU A 372 14.60 11.07 -8.57
N ILE A 373 14.96 11.86 -7.57
CA ILE A 373 14.22 13.07 -7.19
C ILE A 373 14.15 14.03 -8.39
N ALA A 374 15.27 14.30 -9.07
CA ALA A 374 15.29 15.17 -10.24
C ALA A 374 14.38 14.66 -11.38
N LYS A 375 14.29 13.34 -11.59
CA LYS A 375 13.35 12.75 -12.56
C LYS A 375 11.89 12.96 -12.15
N LEU A 376 11.57 12.75 -10.87
CA LEU A 376 10.22 12.95 -10.34
C LEU A 376 9.81 14.43 -10.39
N GLU A 377 10.72 15.36 -10.13
CA GLU A 377 10.46 16.79 -10.26
C GLU A 377 10.15 17.17 -11.71
N LYS A 378 10.90 16.64 -12.68
CA LYS A 378 10.61 16.84 -14.09
C LYS A 378 9.22 16.31 -14.48
N GLN A 379 8.87 15.11 -14.02
CA GLN A 379 7.53 14.54 -14.27
C GLN A 379 6.42 15.37 -13.62
N ARG A 380 6.63 15.89 -12.40
CA ARG A 380 5.69 16.80 -11.75
C ARG A 380 5.47 18.06 -12.58
N ASP A 381 6.53 18.64 -13.11
CA ASP A 381 6.45 19.88 -13.89
C ASP A 381 5.75 19.65 -15.24
N GLU A 382 6.00 18.51 -15.90
CA GLU A 382 5.27 18.06 -17.09
C GLU A 382 3.77 17.90 -16.80
N LEU A 383 3.41 17.18 -15.74
CA LEU A 383 2.01 16.99 -15.33
C LEU A 383 1.35 18.32 -14.94
N ALA A 384 2.07 19.23 -14.28
CA ALA A 384 1.56 20.55 -13.95
C ALA A 384 1.24 21.38 -15.21
N SER A 385 2.10 21.28 -16.25
CA SER A 385 1.84 21.88 -17.56
C SER A 385 0.59 21.29 -18.22
N ASP A 386 0.46 19.95 -18.22
CA ASP A 386 -0.70 19.25 -18.79
C ASP A 386 -2.00 19.64 -18.09
N VAL A 387 -2.00 19.72 -16.76
CA VAL A 387 -3.14 20.21 -15.97
C VAL A 387 -3.47 21.67 -16.35
N GLY A 388 -2.47 22.51 -16.59
CA GLY A 388 -2.65 23.86 -17.10
C GLY A 388 -3.35 23.88 -18.47
N HIS A 389 -2.91 23.04 -19.41
CA HIS A 389 -3.53 22.91 -20.73
C HIS A 389 -4.98 22.41 -20.65
N LEU A 390 -5.24 21.39 -19.82
CA LEU A 390 -6.59 20.86 -19.61
C LEU A 390 -7.53 21.89 -18.98
N ARG A 391 -7.07 22.68 -18.01
CA ARG A 391 -7.85 23.77 -17.42
C ARG A 391 -8.19 24.83 -18.45
N ASN A 392 -7.24 25.21 -19.32
CA ASN A 392 -7.51 26.16 -20.40
C ASN A 392 -8.52 25.61 -21.41
N ALA A 393 -8.38 24.33 -21.80
CA ALA A 393 -9.33 23.67 -22.70
C ALA A 393 -10.73 23.56 -22.07
N GLN A 394 -10.82 23.30 -20.76
CA GLN A 394 -12.08 23.30 -20.03
C GLN A 394 -12.71 24.68 -19.99
N ALA A 395 -11.94 25.73 -19.69
CA ALA A 395 -12.45 27.11 -19.69
C ALA A 395 -13.00 27.51 -21.06
N GLN A 396 -12.30 27.15 -22.15
CA GLN A 396 -12.79 27.37 -23.52
C GLN A 396 -14.08 26.61 -23.83
N ARG A 397 -14.23 25.38 -23.32
CA ARG A 397 -15.48 24.61 -23.47
C ARG A 397 -16.63 25.24 -22.70
N GLU A 398 -16.39 25.70 -21.48
CA GLU A 398 -17.40 26.40 -20.67
C GLU A 398 -17.83 27.71 -21.34
N GLU A 399 -16.88 28.48 -21.89
CA GLU A 399 -17.17 29.68 -22.67
C GLU A 399 -17.98 29.38 -23.95
N ALA A 400 -17.63 28.32 -24.68
CA ALA A 400 -18.39 27.88 -25.85
C ALA A 400 -19.80 27.42 -25.46
N GLU A 401 -19.95 26.68 -24.36
CA GLU A 401 -21.25 26.23 -23.87
C GLU A 401 -22.13 27.42 -23.46
N THR A 402 -21.58 28.39 -22.73
CA THR A 402 -22.33 29.61 -22.37
C THR A 402 -22.76 30.40 -23.61
N SER A 403 -21.89 30.51 -24.61
CA SER A 403 -22.21 31.14 -25.90
C SER A 403 -23.32 30.41 -26.65
N LEU A 404 -23.26 29.06 -26.72
CA LEU A 404 -24.31 28.25 -27.34
C LEU A 404 -25.65 28.35 -26.59
N ARG A 405 -25.62 28.40 -25.25
CA ARG A 405 -26.82 28.60 -24.43
C ARG A 405 -27.44 29.98 -24.68
N ALA A 406 -26.62 31.02 -24.89
CA ALA A 406 -27.10 32.35 -25.26
C ALA A 406 -27.74 32.35 -26.66
N ALA A 407 -27.04 31.80 -27.66
CA ALA A 407 -27.56 31.68 -29.03
C ALA A 407 -28.87 30.86 -29.09
N LEU A 408 -28.98 29.79 -28.29
CA LEU A 408 -30.22 29.00 -28.19
C LEU A 408 -31.37 29.82 -27.60
N LYS A 409 -31.11 30.70 -26.62
CA LYS A 409 -32.13 31.60 -26.07
C LYS A 409 -32.58 32.62 -27.11
N GLU A 410 -31.65 33.21 -27.85
CA GLU A 410 -31.96 34.14 -28.96
C GLU A 410 -32.79 33.44 -30.04
N ALA A 411 -32.40 32.23 -30.45
CA ALA A 411 -33.16 31.45 -31.43
C ALA A 411 -34.59 31.13 -30.96
N LYS A 412 -34.77 30.86 -29.66
CA LYS A 412 -36.11 30.67 -29.07
C LYS A 412 -36.95 31.96 -29.11
N ILE A 413 -36.33 33.12 -28.85
CA ILE A 413 -37.00 34.43 -28.95
C ILE A 413 -37.43 34.68 -30.39
N VAL A 414 -36.52 34.51 -31.36
CA VAL A 414 -36.83 34.69 -32.79
C VAL A 414 -37.93 33.73 -33.25
N ASN A 415 -37.92 32.47 -32.80
CA ASN A 415 -39.01 31.54 -33.11
C ASN A 415 -40.36 32.00 -32.53
N LEU A 416 -40.38 32.50 -31.30
CA LEU A 416 -41.61 33.06 -30.70
C LEU A 416 -42.11 34.28 -31.48
N GLU A 417 -41.21 35.18 -31.90
CA GLU A 417 -41.55 36.32 -32.76
C GLU A 417 -42.10 35.86 -34.11
N LEU A 418 -41.51 34.81 -34.71
CA LEU A 418 -41.96 34.27 -35.98
C LEU A 418 -43.34 33.60 -35.86
N GLU A 419 -43.61 32.87 -34.78
CA GLU A 419 -44.93 32.32 -34.45
C GLU A 419 -45.98 33.44 -34.27
N GLN A 420 -45.62 34.54 -33.59
CA GLN A 420 -46.48 35.72 -33.45
C GLN A 420 -46.81 36.34 -34.81
N VAL A 421 -45.80 36.56 -35.67
CA VAL A 421 -46.00 37.11 -37.01
C VAL A 421 -46.85 36.19 -37.89
N LEU A 422 -46.66 34.87 -37.79
CA LEU A 422 -47.52 33.90 -38.49
C LEU A 422 -48.98 33.99 -38.01
N ALA A 423 -49.19 34.07 -36.70
CA ALA A 423 -50.52 34.24 -36.12
C ALA A 423 -51.19 35.55 -36.57
N GLU A 424 -50.46 36.68 -36.53
CA GLU A 424 -50.94 37.98 -37.02
C GLU A 424 -51.30 37.93 -38.52
N LYS A 425 -50.47 37.24 -39.33
CA LYS A 425 -50.73 37.04 -40.76
C LYS A 425 -51.96 36.17 -41.01
N GLU A 426 -52.15 35.09 -40.27
CA GLU A 426 -53.36 34.24 -40.35
C GLU A 426 -54.62 35.02 -39.95
N GLU A 427 -54.51 35.85 -38.92
CA GLU A 427 -55.59 36.72 -38.48
C GLU A 427 -55.91 37.77 -39.56
N ALA A 428 -54.91 38.42 -40.14
CA ALA A 428 -55.07 39.37 -41.25
C ALA A 428 -55.70 38.70 -42.48
N LEU A 429 -55.28 37.48 -42.85
CA LEU A 429 -55.89 36.69 -43.92
C LEU A 429 -57.35 36.33 -43.61
N SER A 430 -57.67 36.01 -42.35
CA SER A 430 -59.04 35.73 -41.91
C SER A 430 -59.91 36.98 -42.01
N ARG A 431 -59.41 38.15 -41.58
CA ARG A 431 -60.08 39.44 -41.76
C ARG A 431 -60.30 39.78 -43.24
N ALA A 432 -59.28 39.57 -44.09
CA ALA A 432 -59.38 39.80 -45.52
C ALA A 432 -60.41 38.88 -46.20
N ARG A 433 -60.47 37.59 -45.80
CA ARG A 433 -61.49 36.64 -46.27
C ARG A 433 -62.90 37.05 -45.85
N LEU A 434 -63.08 37.52 -44.62
CA LEU A 434 -64.37 38.04 -44.14
C LEU A 434 -64.79 39.31 -44.90
N GLN A 435 -63.86 40.22 -45.20
CA GLN A 435 -64.12 41.39 -46.02
C GLN A 435 -64.47 41.02 -47.47
N ALA A 436 -63.73 40.10 -48.09
CA ALA A 436 -64.02 39.61 -49.44
C ALA A 436 -65.40 38.91 -49.52
N ASN A 437 -65.73 38.08 -48.52
CA ASN A 437 -67.05 37.46 -48.42
C ASN A 437 -68.17 38.48 -48.16
N GLY A 438 -67.89 39.52 -47.37
CA GLY A 438 -68.81 40.63 -47.14
C GLY A 438 -69.09 41.45 -48.40
N LEU A 439 -68.07 41.70 -49.23
CA LEU A 439 -68.20 42.36 -50.53
C LEU A 439 -68.96 41.50 -51.54
N ALA A 440 -68.71 40.19 -51.58
CA ALA A 440 -69.49 39.25 -52.41
C ALA A 440 -70.97 39.17 -51.97
N PHE A 441 -71.26 39.38 -50.69
CA PHE A 441 -72.63 39.47 -50.18
C PHE A 441 -73.30 40.81 -50.51
N GLN A 442 -72.54 41.89 -50.64
CA GLN A 442 -73.04 43.20 -51.09
C GLN A 442 -73.29 43.20 -52.61
N GLU A 443 -72.44 42.57 -53.42
CA GLU A 443 -72.68 42.41 -54.87
C GLU A 443 -73.95 41.61 -55.17
N ARG A 444 -74.24 40.53 -54.42
CA ARG A 444 -75.50 39.77 -54.55
C ARG A 444 -76.77 40.54 -54.12
N ARG A 445 -76.61 41.68 -53.45
CA ARG A 445 -77.73 42.50 -52.96
C ARG A 445 -78.10 43.64 -53.91
N VAL A 446 -77.28 43.90 -54.93
CA VAL A 446 -77.55 44.91 -55.98
C VAL A 446 -78.30 44.31 -57.17
N ASP A 447 -78.34 42.98 -57.30
CA ASP A 447 -79.07 42.26 -58.37
C ASP A 447 -80.51 41.82 -57.99
N TYR A 448 -81.11 42.44 -56.96
CA TYR A 448 -82.52 42.23 -56.57
C TYR A 448 -83.34 43.52 -56.58
#